data_AF-W2CQW2-F1
#
_entry.id   AF-W2CQW2-F1
#
_cell.length_a   1.000
_cell.length_b   1.000
_cell.length_c   1.000
_cell.angle_alpha   90.00
_cell.angle_beta   90.00
_cell.angle_gamma   90.00
#
_symmetry.space_group_name_H-M   'P 1'
#
loop_
_entity.id
_entity.type
_entity.pdbx_description
1 polymer ?
#
loop_
_entity_poly.entity_id
_entity_poly.type
_entity_poly.pdbx_seq_one_letter_code
_entity_poly.pdbx_strand_id
1 'polypeptide(L)'
;MKEFIITQEQTERAVLVGLVTPEQSEAQVKEYLDELAFLAETAGIEPVRRFTQKADKPHAVTFVGSGKLQQIGEYVAENEIGIVVFDDELSAKQLRNIEKELKVRILDRTNLILDIFAKRAQTAHAKTQVELAQYRYMLPCLTRLWTHLERQRGGVGMRGPGETQLETDRRIILDRISKLKRELEEIDRQKATQRRNRGKMVRVALVGYTNVGKSTLMNLLGKSDVFAENKLFATLDTTVRKVIIDNLPFLLSDTVGFIRKLPTELVESFKSTLDEVREADLLVHVVDISHPTFEEQIEVVERTLA
;
A
#
# COMPACT_ATOMS: atom_id res chain seq x y z
N MET A 1 5.09 19.44 9.80
CA MET A 1 5.75 18.66 8.73
C MET A 1 4.76 18.33 7.61
N LYS A 2 4.00 19.32 7.13
CA LYS A 2 3.05 19.19 6.01
C LYS A 2 3.46 20.01 4.80
N GLU A 3 4.72 20.43 4.75
CA GLU A 3 5.25 21.30 3.71
C GLU A 3 6.59 20.76 3.26
N PHE A 4 6.57 19.72 2.42
CA PHE A 4 7.68 19.51 1.50
C PHE A 4 7.07 19.08 0.17
N ILE A 5 7.20 20.01 -0.79
CA ILE A 5 6.88 19.90 -2.22
C ILE A 5 5.37 19.96 -2.55
N ILE A 6 4.76 21.14 -2.35
CA ILE A 6 3.68 21.59 -3.24
C ILE A 6 4.37 22.43 -4.31
N THR A 7 4.72 21.80 -5.43
CA THR A 7 5.14 22.50 -6.64
C THR A 7 4.03 22.31 -7.66
N GLN A 8 3.38 23.43 -8.03
CA GLN A 8 2.46 23.67 -9.15
C GLN A 8 1.52 22.53 -9.54
N GLU A 9 0.20 22.74 -9.40
CA GLU A 9 -0.93 21.93 -9.93
C GLU A 9 -0.50 20.78 -10.86
N GLN A 10 0.07 19.72 -10.29
CA GLN A 10 0.35 18.52 -11.06
C GLN A 10 -1.00 17.88 -11.26
N THR A 11 -1.40 17.74 -12.53
CA THR A 11 -2.61 17.05 -12.89
C THR A 11 -2.64 15.70 -12.16
N GLU A 12 -3.78 15.32 -11.60
CA GLU A 12 -3.97 14.01 -10.96
C GLU A 12 -3.93 12.87 -11.99
N ARG A 13 -3.56 13.17 -13.25
CA ARG A 13 -3.46 12.24 -14.37
C ARG A 13 -2.19 11.43 -14.26
N ALA A 14 -2.30 10.12 -14.48
CA ALA A 14 -1.20 9.19 -14.36
C ALA A 14 -1.03 8.27 -15.57
N VAL A 15 0.24 7.99 -15.88
CA VAL A 15 0.63 6.86 -16.71
C VAL A 15 0.88 5.64 -15.83
N LEU A 16 0.35 4.49 -16.24
CA LEU A 16 0.63 3.20 -15.61
C LEU A 16 1.68 2.42 -16.39
N VAL A 17 2.66 1.85 -15.70
CA VAL A 17 3.77 1.11 -16.30
C VAL A 17 3.86 -0.29 -15.70
N GLY A 18 3.84 -1.30 -16.57
CA GLY A 18 4.00 -2.71 -16.21
C GLY A 18 5.09 -3.40 -17.04
N LEU A 19 5.61 -4.51 -16.51
CA LEU A 19 6.52 -5.40 -17.24
C LEU A 19 5.83 -6.72 -17.54
N VAL A 20 6.14 -7.27 -18.71
CA VAL A 20 5.76 -8.63 -19.10
C VAL A 20 7.01 -9.49 -19.00
N THR A 21 7.06 -10.36 -17.99
CA THR A 21 8.15 -11.30 -17.76
C THR A 21 7.79 -12.70 -18.29
N PRO A 22 8.76 -13.61 -18.49
CA PRO A 22 8.48 -14.98 -18.93
C PRO A 22 7.53 -15.76 -17.99
N GLU A 23 7.47 -15.36 -16.72
CA GLU A 23 6.60 -15.93 -15.68
C GLU A 23 5.18 -15.35 -15.70
N GLN A 24 4.96 -14.25 -16.44
CA GLN A 24 3.69 -13.51 -16.46
C GLN A 24 3.20 -13.35 -17.89
N SER A 25 2.06 -13.95 -18.21
CA SER A 25 1.43 -13.78 -19.51
C SER A 25 0.98 -12.32 -19.73
N GLU A 26 0.87 -11.90 -21.00
CA GLU A 26 0.34 -10.57 -21.34
C GLU A 26 -1.08 -10.35 -20.79
N ALA A 27 -1.89 -11.41 -20.73
CA ALA A 27 -3.23 -11.36 -20.15
C ALA A 27 -3.18 -11.04 -18.65
N GLN A 28 -2.31 -11.72 -17.90
CA GLN A 28 -2.11 -11.43 -16.47
C GLN A 28 -1.61 -10.01 -16.23
N VAL A 29 -0.64 -9.54 -17.02
CA VAL A 29 -0.13 -8.16 -16.87
C VAL A 29 -1.21 -7.12 -17.18
N LYS A 30 -2.10 -7.41 -18.13
CA LYS A 30 -3.25 -6.55 -18.39
C LYS A 30 -4.16 -6.45 -17.17
N GLU A 31 -4.50 -7.58 -16.54
CA GLU A 31 -5.30 -7.61 -15.31
C GLU A 31 -4.61 -6.90 -14.14
N TYR A 32 -3.30 -7.08 -14.00
CA TYR A 32 -2.52 -6.35 -12.99
C TYR A 32 -2.56 -4.84 -13.20
N LEU A 33 -2.55 -4.39 -14.46
CA LEU A 33 -2.70 -2.96 -14.78
C LEU A 33 -4.15 -2.48 -14.65
N ASP A 34 -5.15 -3.34 -14.82
CA ASP A 34 -6.54 -3.04 -14.48
C ASP A 34 -6.68 -2.82 -12.96
N GLU A 35 -6.09 -3.70 -12.15
CA GLU A 35 -6.04 -3.56 -10.70
C GLU A 35 -5.26 -2.30 -10.26
N LEU A 36 -4.11 -2.03 -10.89
CA LEU A 36 -3.32 -0.82 -10.62
C LEU A 36 -4.08 0.46 -10.99
N ALA A 37 -4.85 0.44 -12.08
CA ALA A 37 -5.73 1.54 -12.45
C ALA A 37 -6.78 1.78 -11.37
N PHE A 38 -7.40 0.71 -10.85
CA PHE A 38 -8.40 0.82 -9.79
C PHE A 38 -7.79 1.30 -8.45
N LEU A 39 -6.54 0.92 -8.15
CA LEU A 39 -5.76 1.50 -7.04
C LEU A 39 -5.54 3.01 -7.24
N ALA A 40 -5.11 3.42 -8.44
CA ALA A 40 -4.88 4.82 -8.77
C ALA A 40 -6.18 5.63 -8.59
N GLU A 41 -7.29 5.16 -9.16
CA GLU A 41 -8.60 5.81 -9.02
C GLU A 41 -9.05 5.90 -7.56
N THR A 42 -8.83 4.83 -6.77
CA THR A 42 -9.11 4.83 -5.33
C THR A 42 -8.27 5.87 -4.57
N ALA A 43 -7.05 6.14 -5.04
CA ALA A 43 -6.19 7.18 -4.49
C ALA A 43 -6.55 8.60 -4.99
N GLY A 44 -7.52 8.75 -5.89
CA GLY A 44 -7.85 10.02 -6.54
C GLY A 44 -6.89 10.39 -7.65
N ILE A 45 -6.30 9.41 -8.33
CA ILE A 45 -5.39 9.57 -9.47
C ILE A 45 -6.11 9.02 -10.71
N GLU A 46 -6.16 9.79 -11.79
CA GLU A 46 -6.83 9.42 -13.05
C GLU A 46 -5.85 8.67 -13.98
N PRO A 47 -6.02 7.36 -14.21
CA PRO A 47 -5.15 6.62 -15.11
C PRO A 47 -5.48 6.90 -16.58
N VAL A 48 -4.57 7.55 -17.32
CA VAL A 48 -4.83 8.00 -18.71
C VAL A 48 -4.23 7.09 -19.78
N ARG A 49 -3.14 6.38 -19.47
CA ARG A 49 -2.43 5.53 -20.43
C ARG A 49 -1.70 4.40 -19.73
N ARG A 50 -1.58 3.27 -20.40
CA ARG A 50 -0.82 2.11 -19.96
C ARG A 50 0.35 1.85 -20.90
N PHE A 51 1.52 1.61 -20.34
CA PHE A 51 2.69 1.13 -21.06
C PHE A 51 3.12 -0.21 -20.50
N THR A 52 3.42 -1.12 -21.42
CA THR A 52 4.04 -2.40 -21.09
C THR A 52 5.35 -2.56 -21.85
N GLN A 53 6.28 -3.29 -21.25
CA GLN A 53 7.49 -3.73 -21.92
C GLN A 53 7.74 -5.21 -21.62
N LYS A 54 7.97 -5.98 -22.68
CA LYS A 54 8.47 -7.35 -22.56
C LYS A 54 9.94 -7.32 -22.16
N ALA A 55 10.28 -7.97 -21.06
CA ALA A 55 11.65 -8.11 -20.58
C ALA A 55 11.76 -9.31 -19.63
N ASP A 56 12.89 -10.02 -19.66
CA ASP A 56 13.10 -11.16 -18.75
C ASP A 56 13.09 -10.75 -17.27
N LYS A 57 13.60 -9.56 -16.98
CA LYS A 57 13.67 -8.99 -15.63
C LYS A 57 13.63 -7.47 -15.68
N PRO A 58 13.23 -6.80 -14.57
CA PRO A 58 13.30 -5.36 -14.46
C PRO A 58 14.71 -4.82 -14.71
N HIS A 59 14.81 -3.72 -15.46
CA HIS A 59 16.06 -3.05 -15.70
C HIS A 59 16.60 -2.45 -14.40
N ALA A 60 17.85 -2.79 -14.03
CA ALA A 60 18.44 -2.41 -12.74
C ALA A 60 18.61 -0.90 -12.53
N VAL A 61 18.51 -0.09 -13.59
CA VAL A 61 18.73 1.37 -13.53
C VAL A 61 17.41 2.14 -13.57
N THR A 62 16.41 1.67 -14.31
CA THR A 62 15.23 2.45 -14.72
C THR A 62 13.94 1.64 -14.76
N PHE A 63 13.97 0.38 -14.31
CA PHE A 63 12.87 -0.60 -14.35
C PHE A 63 12.47 -1.02 -15.76
N VAL A 64 12.19 -0.07 -16.65
CA VAL A 64 12.05 -0.24 -18.10
C VAL A 64 13.35 0.07 -18.85
N GLY A 65 13.46 -0.35 -20.11
CA GLY A 65 14.57 0.01 -20.98
C GLY A 65 14.57 1.50 -21.35
N SER A 66 15.74 2.06 -21.70
CA SER A 66 15.90 3.48 -22.03
C SER A 66 14.98 3.96 -23.15
N GLY A 67 14.84 3.18 -24.23
CA GLY A 67 13.93 3.55 -25.33
C GLY A 67 12.46 3.61 -24.91
N LYS A 68 12.03 2.73 -23.98
CA LYS A 68 10.67 2.78 -23.44
C LYS A 68 10.49 3.95 -22.46
N LEU A 69 11.51 4.24 -21.66
CA LEU A 69 11.50 5.38 -20.74
C LEU A 69 11.38 6.70 -21.50
N GLN A 70 12.11 6.85 -22.60
CA GLN A 70 12.00 8.01 -23.48
C GLN A 70 10.60 8.15 -24.08
N GLN A 71 10.01 7.05 -24.58
CA GLN A 71 8.61 7.06 -25.08
C GLN A 71 7.62 7.50 -24.00
N ILE A 72 7.80 7.05 -22.76
CA ILE A 72 6.96 7.47 -21.62
C ILE A 72 7.17 8.96 -21.37
N GLY A 73 8.43 9.45 -21.37
CA GLY A 73 8.75 10.86 -21.17
C GLY A 73 8.17 11.79 -22.23
N GLU A 74 8.22 11.40 -23.50
CA GLU A 74 7.60 12.11 -24.62
C GLU A 74 6.08 12.24 -24.39
N TYR A 75 5.41 11.12 -24.09
CA TYR A 75 3.98 11.11 -23.83
C TYR A 75 3.59 11.95 -22.60
N VAL A 76 4.38 11.87 -21.52
CA VAL A 76 4.18 12.64 -20.29
C VAL A 76 4.28 14.14 -20.55
N ALA A 77 5.27 14.58 -21.33
CA ALA A 77 5.45 15.97 -21.68
C ALA A 77 4.36 16.50 -22.62
N GLU A 78 3.97 15.72 -23.64
CA GLU A 78 2.94 16.09 -24.60
C GLU A 78 1.54 16.21 -23.98
N ASN A 79 1.24 15.39 -22.97
CA ASN A 79 -0.10 15.30 -22.38
C ASN A 79 -0.19 15.93 -20.98
N GLU A 80 0.86 16.63 -20.54
CA GLU A 80 0.95 17.33 -19.25
C GLU A 80 0.60 16.42 -18.06
N ILE A 81 1.20 15.23 -18.04
CA ILE A 81 0.91 14.22 -17.02
C ILE A 81 1.77 14.48 -15.77
N GLY A 82 1.14 14.58 -14.61
CA GLY A 82 1.83 14.85 -13.35
C GLY A 82 2.46 13.63 -12.69
N ILE A 83 1.97 12.42 -12.98
CA ILE A 83 2.29 11.21 -12.22
C ILE A 83 2.62 10.01 -13.14
N VAL A 84 3.63 9.22 -12.77
CA VAL A 84 3.88 7.91 -13.38
C VAL A 84 3.88 6.83 -12.29
N VAL A 85 3.04 5.82 -12.46
CA VAL A 85 2.83 4.74 -11.50
C VAL A 85 3.37 3.42 -12.07
N PHE A 86 4.22 2.75 -11.31
CA PHE A 86 4.78 1.44 -11.65
C PHE A 86 4.09 0.31 -10.86
N ASP A 87 3.77 -0.82 -11.51
CA ASP A 87 3.09 -1.96 -10.85
C ASP A 87 3.99 -2.72 -9.84
N ASP A 88 5.30 -2.54 -9.93
CA ASP A 88 6.28 -3.18 -9.05
C ASP A 88 6.99 -2.16 -8.18
N GLU A 89 7.45 -2.64 -7.01
CA GLU A 89 8.27 -1.85 -6.10
C GLU A 89 9.57 -1.43 -6.79
N LEU A 90 9.87 -0.14 -6.72
CA LEU A 90 11.08 0.43 -7.31
C LEU A 90 12.18 0.52 -6.27
N SER A 91 13.39 0.09 -6.63
CA SER A 91 14.56 0.37 -5.82
C SER A 91 14.83 1.89 -5.77
N ALA A 92 15.43 2.36 -4.68
CA ALA A 92 15.86 3.76 -4.53
C ALA A 92 16.72 4.28 -5.70
N LYS A 93 17.48 3.39 -6.35
CA LYS A 93 18.28 3.73 -7.54
C LYS A 93 17.38 3.96 -8.75
N GLN A 94 16.42 3.08 -9.00
CA GLN A 94 15.47 3.20 -10.10
C GLN A 94 14.63 4.46 -9.96
N LEU A 95 14.01 4.66 -8.79
CA LEU A 95 13.14 5.81 -8.52
C LEU A 95 13.86 7.13 -8.83
N ARG A 96 15.08 7.31 -8.31
CA ARG A 96 15.89 8.51 -8.57
C ARG A 96 16.24 8.72 -10.04
N ASN A 97 16.61 7.67 -10.76
CA ASN A 97 17.01 7.81 -12.16
C ASN A 97 15.81 8.13 -13.05
N ILE A 98 14.67 7.48 -12.79
CA ILE A 98 13.40 7.73 -13.49
C ILE A 98 12.94 9.17 -13.21
N GLU A 99 12.94 9.60 -11.94
CA GLU A 99 12.56 10.95 -11.55
C GLU A 99 13.45 12.02 -12.20
N LYS A 100 14.76 11.77 -12.30
CA LYS A 100 15.70 12.67 -12.99
C LYS A 100 15.41 12.80 -14.49
N GLU A 101 14.97 11.72 -15.13
CA GLU A 101 14.71 11.66 -16.57
C GLU A 101 13.34 12.24 -16.92
N LEU A 102 12.30 11.86 -16.19
CA LEU A 102 10.91 12.24 -16.47
C LEU A 102 10.49 13.56 -15.81
N LYS A 103 11.16 13.99 -14.73
CA LYS A 103 10.87 15.24 -13.99
C LYS A 103 9.43 15.37 -13.48
N VAL A 104 8.76 14.24 -13.25
CA VAL A 104 7.40 14.14 -12.73
C VAL A 104 7.38 13.25 -11.48
N ARG A 105 6.29 13.28 -10.73
CA ARG A 105 6.16 12.47 -9.52
C ARG A 105 6.10 10.99 -9.90
N ILE A 106 7.02 10.20 -9.35
CA ILE A 106 7.06 8.75 -9.55
C ILE A 106 6.44 8.06 -8.34
N LEU A 107 5.48 7.18 -8.58
CA LEU A 107 4.88 6.30 -7.60
C LEU A 107 5.13 4.85 -8.00
N ASP A 108 5.30 3.99 -7.01
CA ASP A 108 5.19 2.56 -7.19
C ASP A 108 3.93 2.03 -6.52
N ARG A 109 3.62 0.76 -6.77
CA ARG A 109 2.45 0.09 -6.21
C ARG A 109 2.45 0.12 -4.68
N THR A 110 3.61 -0.08 -4.05
CA THR A 110 3.74 -0.06 -2.58
C THR A 110 3.37 1.31 -2.02
N ASN A 111 3.91 2.39 -2.58
CA ASN A 111 3.61 3.75 -2.16
C ASN A 111 2.14 4.10 -2.36
N LEU A 112 1.57 3.72 -3.52
CA LEU A 112 0.16 3.94 -3.83
C LEU A 112 -0.76 3.26 -2.82
N ILE A 113 -0.48 2.01 -2.46
CA ILE A 113 -1.22 1.26 -1.45
C ILE A 113 -1.13 1.96 -0.09
N LEU A 114 0.07 2.38 0.33
CA LEU A 114 0.27 3.10 1.60
C LEU A 114 -0.49 4.43 1.63
N ASP A 115 -0.52 5.18 0.52
CA ASP A 115 -1.26 6.44 0.41
C ASP A 115 -2.78 6.23 0.53
N ILE A 116 -3.32 5.18 -0.11
CA ILE A 116 -4.74 4.81 0.05
C ILE A 116 -5.05 4.50 1.51
N PHE A 117 -4.20 3.70 2.16
CA PHE A 117 -4.38 3.37 3.57
C PHE A 117 -4.26 4.58 4.48
N ALA A 118 -3.36 5.52 4.20
CA ALA A 118 -3.21 6.73 4.99
C ALA A 118 -4.48 7.60 4.93
N LYS A 119 -5.13 7.66 3.75
CA LYS A 119 -6.41 8.35 3.57
C LYS A 119 -7.57 7.63 4.27
N ARG A 120 -7.52 6.29 4.37
CA ARG A 120 -8.58 5.47 4.95
C ARG A 120 -8.44 5.25 6.45
N ALA A 121 -7.25 5.35 7.02
CA ALA A 121 -6.99 5.14 8.43
C ALA A 121 -7.78 6.14 9.30
N GLN A 122 -8.77 5.64 10.05
CA GLN A 122 -9.59 6.46 10.94
C GLN A 122 -9.09 6.38 12.38
N THR A 123 -8.79 5.17 12.85
CA THR A 123 -8.35 4.94 14.23
C THR A 123 -6.91 5.41 14.45
N ALA A 124 -6.59 5.75 15.70
CA ALA A 124 -5.20 6.08 16.08
C ALA A 124 -4.25 4.91 15.78
N HIS A 125 -4.71 3.67 16.01
CA HIS A 125 -3.97 2.46 15.71
C HIS A 125 -3.62 2.37 14.21
N ALA A 126 -4.63 2.42 13.33
CA ALA A 126 -4.40 2.34 11.89
C ALA A 126 -3.54 3.50 11.37
N LYS A 127 -3.69 4.71 11.92
CA LYS A 127 -2.88 5.88 11.54
C LYS A 127 -1.41 5.69 11.90
N THR A 128 -1.12 5.36 13.16
CA THR A 128 0.25 5.09 13.63
C THR A 128 0.89 3.95 12.83
N GLN A 129 0.10 2.93 12.51
CA GLN A 129 0.52 1.77 11.76
C GLN A 129 0.92 2.12 10.31
N VAL A 130 0.06 2.83 9.59
CA VAL A 130 0.34 3.24 8.20
C VAL A 130 1.51 4.23 8.16
N GLU A 131 1.56 5.17 9.10
CA GLU A 131 2.67 6.13 9.20
C GLU A 131 4.01 5.42 9.45
N LEU A 132 4.03 4.41 10.32
CA LEU A 132 5.22 3.58 10.54
C LEU A 132 5.67 2.88 9.25
N ALA A 133 4.73 2.28 8.51
CA ALA A 133 5.04 1.60 7.25
C ALA A 133 5.57 2.57 6.18
N GLN A 134 4.99 3.78 6.07
CA GLN A 134 5.48 4.83 5.19
C GLN A 134 6.93 5.23 5.52
N TYR A 135 7.26 5.48 6.79
CA TYR A 135 8.62 5.84 7.17
C TYR A 135 9.64 4.72 6.90
N ARG A 136 9.27 3.46 7.15
CA ARG A 136 10.15 2.31 6.87
C ARG A 136 10.41 2.15 5.38
N TYR A 137 9.39 2.30 4.55
CA TYR A 137 9.51 2.28 3.09
C TYR A 137 10.36 3.46 2.58
N MET A 138 10.17 4.67 3.12
CA MET A 138 10.89 5.87 2.69
C MET A 138 12.37 5.88 3.11
N LEU A 139 12.72 5.29 4.25
CA LEU A 139 14.08 5.30 4.82
C LEU A 139 15.18 4.89 3.81
N PRO A 140 15.08 3.74 3.10
CA PRO A 140 16.08 3.35 2.09
C PRO A 140 16.11 4.30 0.89
N CYS A 141 14.97 4.90 0.52
CA CYS A 141 14.85 5.81 -0.62
C CYS A 141 15.48 7.19 -0.36
N LEU A 142 15.27 7.75 0.83
CA LEU A 142 15.73 9.10 1.21
C LEU A 142 17.25 9.22 1.32
N THR A 143 17.91 8.15 1.78
CA THR A 143 19.37 8.12 2.01
C THR A 143 20.19 8.48 0.75
N ARG A 144 19.64 8.29 -0.45
CA ARG A 144 20.35 8.53 -1.73
C ARG A 144 19.89 9.76 -2.51
N LEU A 145 18.71 10.31 -2.22
CA LEU A 145 18.20 11.56 -2.82
C LEU A 145 18.99 12.78 -2.31
N TRP A 146 19.34 12.76 -1.02
CA TRP A 146 20.02 13.87 -0.37
C TRP A 146 21.51 14.04 -0.75
N THR A 147 22.17 13.00 -1.30
CA THR A 147 23.55 13.13 -1.82
C THR A 147 23.68 14.16 -2.96
N HIS A 148 22.57 14.53 -3.62
CA HIS A 148 22.53 15.61 -4.60
C HIS A 148 22.37 17.01 -3.98
N LEU A 149 21.67 17.12 -2.84
CA LEU A 149 21.47 18.38 -2.12
C LEU A 149 22.77 18.87 -1.46
N GLU A 150 23.62 17.96 -0.97
CA GLU A 150 24.96 18.29 -0.45
C GLU A 150 25.87 18.90 -1.53
N ARG A 151 25.74 18.47 -2.79
CA ARG A 151 26.56 18.98 -3.90
C ARG A 151 26.09 20.34 -4.42
N GLN A 152 24.79 20.64 -4.37
CA GLN A 152 24.26 21.95 -4.79
C GLN A 152 24.52 23.06 -3.76
N ARG A 153 24.73 22.71 -2.48
CA ARG A 153 25.03 23.66 -1.40
C ARG A 153 26.50 24.06 -1.26
N GLY A 154 27.34 23.75 -2.26
CA GLY A 154 28.62 24.42 -2.52
C GLY A 154 29.50 24.70 -1.28
N GLY A 155 30.50 23.84 -1.06
CA GLY A 155 31.42 23.94 0.07
C GLY A 155 31.95 25.36 0.37
N VAL A 156 31.55 25.89 1.52
CA VAL A 156 32.29 26.89 2.29
C VAL A 156 32.09 26.56 3.77
N GLY A 157 33.11 25.99 4.39
CA GLY A 157 33.40 26.28 5.81
C GLY A 157 32.60 25.60 6.92
N MET A 158 32.37 24.28 6.87
CA MET A 158 32.13 23.53 8.11
C MET A 158 33.29 22.58 8.42
N ARG A 159 34.42 23.17 8.84
CA ARG A 159 35.45 22.49 9.61
C ARG A 159 35.02 22.50 11.09
N GLY A 160 34.11 21.59 11.42
CA GLY A 160 33.75 21.25 12.79
C GLY A 160 33.41 19.75 12.85
N PRO A 161 33.62 19.06 13.98
CA PRO A 161 33.18 17.69 14.15
C PRO A 161 31.65 17.68 14.29
N GLY A 162 30.94 17.80 13.17
CA GLY A 162 29.50 18.02 13.13
C GLY A 162 28.87 17.14 12.07
N GLU A 163 28.02 16.23 12.53
CA GLU A 163 27.15 15.32 11.80
C GLU A 163 26.62 15.91 10.48
N THR A 164 26.65 15.12 9.40
CA THR A 164 26.14 15.56 8.08
C THR A 164 24.64 15.81 8.14
N GLN A 165 24.10 16.68 7.26
CA GLN A 165 22.65 16.90 7.16
C GLN A 165 21.91 15.57 6.86
N LEU A 166 22.54 14.70 6.08
CA LEU A 166 22.11 13.32 5.82
C LEU A 166 21.91 12.50 7.09
N GLU A 167 22.92 12.50 7.97
CA GLU A 167 22.89 11.75 9.21
C GLU A 167 21.84 12.33 10.17
N THR A 168 21.70 13.65 10.21
CA THR A 168 20.69 14.34 11.02
C THR A 168 19.27 13.96 10.58
N ASP A 169 18.97 14.04 9.28
CA ASP A 169 17.63 13.73 8.77
C ASP A 169 17.32 12.23 8.89
N ARG A 170 18.32 11.36 8.65
CA ARG A 170 18.20 9.92 8.91
C ARG A 170 17.90 9.65 10.38
N ARG A 171 18.57 10.34 11.31
CA ARG A 171 18.31 10.22 12.75
C ARG A 171 16.90 10.63 13.09
N ILE A 172 16.40 11.75 12.55
CA ILE A 172 15.02 12.21 12.77
C ILE A 172 14.01 11.14 12.35
N ILE A 173 14.21 10.50 11.20
CA ILE A 173 13.32 9.43 10.72
C ILE A 173 13.41 8.20 11.63
N LEU A 174 14.62 7.78 12.03
CA LEU A 174 14.81 6.65 12.92
C LEU A 174 14.21 6.89 14.31
N ASP A 175 14.30 8.11 14.83
CA ASP A 175 13.66 8.53 16.07
C ASP A 175 12.13 8.50 15.94
N ARG A 176 11.60 8.96 14.80
CA ARG A 176 10.16 8.89 14.50
C ARG A 176 9.68 7.45 14.42
N ILE A 177 10.41 6.57 13.72
CA ILE A 177 10.14 5.13 13.66
C ILE A 177 10.13 4.53 15.08
N SER A 178 11.14 4.86 15.89
CA SER A 178 11.26 4.34 17.26
C SER A 178 10.10 4.80 18.15
N LYS A 179 9.67 6.05 18.00
CA LYS A 179 8.50 6.60 18.69
C LYS A 179 7.20 5.90 18.27
N LEU A 180 6.95 5.79 16.97
CA LEU A 180 5.75 5.14 16.42
C LEU A 180 5.67 3.66 16.82
N LYS A 181 6.81 2.96 16.87
CA LYS A 181 6.86 1.57 17.39
C LYS A 181 6.40 1.48 18.84
N ARG A 182 6.89 2.37 19.72
CA ARG A 182 6.48 2.39 21.14
C ARG A 182 4.99 2.71 21.29
N GLU A 183 4.50 3.70 20.55
CA GLU A 183 3.07 4.04 20.53
C GLU A 183 2.21 2.85 20.07
N LEU A 184 2.64 2.13 19.03
CA LEU A 184 1.94 0.95 18.54
C LEU A 184 1.90 -0.17 19.60
N GLU A 185 3.02 -0.43 20.27
CA GLU A 185 3.09 -1.42 21.37
C GLU A 185 2.13 -1.09 22.53
N GLU A 186 2.00 0.19 22.89
CA GLU A 186 1.06 0.63 23.91
C GLU A 186 -0.39 0.41 23.50
N ILE A 187 -0.74 0.76 22.25
CA ILE A 187 -2.08 0.57 21.71
C ILE A 187 -2.43 -0.93 21.61
N ASP A 188 -1.48 -1.77 21.20
CA ASP A 188 -1.68 -3.21 21.09
C ASP A 188 -1.92 -3.85 22.47
N ARG A 189 -1.25 -3.40 23.53
CA ARG A 189 -1.53 -3.84 24.92
C ARG A 189 -2.95 -3.48 25.36
N GLN A 190 -3.43 -2.29 24.99
CA GLN A 190 -4.80 -1.88 25.28
C GLN A 190 -5.82 -2.76 24.53
N LYS A 191 -5.61 -2.99 23.23
CA LYS A 191 -6.46 -3.87 22.42
C LYS A 191 -6.49 -5.30 22.96
N ALA A 192 -5.34 -5.87 23.34
CA ALA A 192 -5.27 -7.20 23.93
C ALA A 192 -6.09 -7.34 25.22
N THR A 193 -6.11 -6.29 26.06
CA THR A 193 -6.94 -6.26 27.28
C THR A 193 -8.43 -6.22 26.94
N GLN A 194 -8.83 -5.43 25.94
CA GLN A 194 -10.21 -5.40 25.46
C GLN A 194 -10.64 -6.74 24.85
N ARG A 195 -9.74 -7.45 24.16
CA ARG A 195 -9.97 -8.81 23.62
C ARG A 195 -10.20 -9.83 24.72
N ARG A 196 -9.39 -9.83 25.79
CA ARG A 196 -9.56 -10.77 26.94
C ARG A 196 -10.89 -10.61 27.67
N ASN A 197 -11.52 -9.44 27.61
CA ASN A 197 -12.84 -9.18 28.19
C ASN A 197 -14.01 -9.64 27.30
N ARG A 198 -13.75 -10.14 26.09
CA ARG A 198 -14.77 -10.78 25.24
C ARG A 198 -14.85 -12.25 25.67
N GLY A 199 -15.99 -12.66 26.23
CA GLY A 199 -16.19 -14.02 26.76
C GLY A 199 -16.09 -15.13 25.71
N LYS A 200 -16.40 -16.39 26.10
CA LYS A 200 -16.35 -17.62 25.28
C LYS A 200 -17.40 -17.67 24.13
N MET A 201 -17.53 -16.62 23.34
CA MET A 201 -18.45 -16.61 22.19
C MET A 201 -17.69 -17.00 20.92
N VAL A 202 -18.34 -17.75 20.03
CA VAL A 202 -17.75 -18.19 18.76
C VAL A 202 -17.33 -16.98 17.93
N ARG A 203 -16.12 -17.01 17.39
CA ARG A 203 -15.53 -15.95 16.56
C ARG A 203 -15.41 -16.41 15.12
N VAL A 204 -16.01 -15.63 14.22
CA VAL A 204 -16.00 -15.87 12.78
C VAL A 204 -15.36 -14.68 12.10
N ALA A 205 -14.33 -14.91 11.28
CA ALA A 205 -13.69 -13.85 10.51
C ALA A 205 -13.94 -14.03 9.01
N LEU A 206 -14.39 -12.96 8.35
CA LEU A 206 -14.51 -12.91 6.90
C LEU A 206 -13.13 -12.60 6.30
N VAL A 207 -12.63 -13.46 5.42
CA VAL A 207 -11.36 -13.27 4.69
C VAL A 207 -11.60 -13.33 3.19
N GLY A 208 -10.70 -12.74 2.40
CA GLY A 208 -10.82 -12.74 0.95
C GLY A 208 -10.21 -11.50 0.32
N TYR A 209 -10.11 -11.50 -1.01
CA TYR A 209 -9.53 -10.41 -1.77
C TYR A 209 -10.28 -9.09 -1.56
N THR A 210 -9.64 -7.96 -1.82
CA THR A 210 -10.33 -6.65 -1.83
C THR A 210 -11.50 -6.67 -2.84
N ASN A 211 -12.57 -5.96 -2.50
CA ASN A 211 -13.77 -5.82 -3.35
C ASN A 211 -14.62 -7.09 -3.63
N VAL A 212 -14.33 -8.25 -3.03
CA VAL A 212 -15.13 -9.49 -3.19
C VAL A 212 -16.49 -9.48 -2.47
N GLY A 213 -16.89 -8.35 -1.87
CA GLY A 213 -18.17 -8.22 -1.17
C GLY A 213 -18.17 -8.62 0.32
N LYS A 214 -17.01 -8.72 0.99
CA LYS A 214 -16.92 -9.01 2.44
C LYS A 214 -17.78 -8.07 3.30
N SER A 215 -17.62 -6.76 3.13
CA SER A 215 -18.36 -5.76 3.90
C SER A 215 -19.86 -5.78 3.58
N THR A 216 -20.23 -6.06 2.32
CA THR A 216 -21.62 -6.30 1.91
C THR A 216 -22.22 -7.49 2.65
N LEU A 217 -21.50 -8.61 2.73
CA LEU A 217 -21.94 -9.80 3.48
C LEU A 217 -22.05 -9.49 4.98
N MET A 218 -21.09 -8.75 5.54
CA MET A 218 -21.14 -8.31 6.94
C MET A 218 -22.39 -7.48 7.24
N ASN A 219 -22.80 -6.60 6.33
CA ASN A 219 -24.00 -5.78 6.49
C ASN A 219 -25.29 -6.59 6.49
N LEU A 220 -25.41 -7.50 5.53
CA LEU A 220 -26.58 -8.36 5.41
C LEU A 220 -26.76 -9.22 6.66
N LEU A 221 -25.66 -9.79 7.17
CA LEU A 221 -25.68 -10.61 8.39
C LEU A 221 -25.83 -9.77 9.66
N GLY A 222 -25.23 -8.58 9.70
CA GLY A 222 -25.21 -7.69 10.85
C GLY A 222 -26.44 -6.79 10.99
N LYS A 223 -27.34 -6.76 9.99
CA LYS A 223 -28.48 -5.82 9.87
C LYS A 223 -28.04 -4.37 10.11
N SER A 224 -26.94 -3.97 9.48
CA SER A 224 -26.31 -2.66 9.69
C SER A 224 -25.88 -2.00 8.39
N ASP A 225 -25.78 -0.68 8.41
CA ASP A 225 -25.24 0.14 7.33
C ASP A 225 -23.71 0.34 7.48
N VAL A 226 -22.90 -0.71 7.38
CA VAL A 226 -21.44 -0.52 7.17
C VAL A 226 -21.26 0.04 5.76
N PHE A 227 -20.41 1.03 5.61
CA PHE A 227 -20.17 1.70 4.34
C PHE A 227 -19.48 0.75 3.35
N ALA A 228 -20.24 0.17 2.42
CA ALA A 228 -19.70 -0.65 1.34
C ALA A 228 -19.59 0.23 0.08
N GLU A 229 -18.37 0.67 -0.24
CA GLU A 229 -18.07 1.37 -1.50
C GLU A 229 -17.34 0.41 -2.46
N ASN A 230 -17.59 0.56 -3.76
CA ASN A 230 -16.78 -0.09 -4.81
C ASN A 230 -15.42 0.61 -4.93
N LYS A 231 -14.56 0.44 -3.91
CA LYS A 231 -13.21 1.00 -3.81
C LYS A 231 -12.32 0.01 -3.06
N LEU A 232 -11.04 -0.03 -3.40
CA LEU A 232 -10.08 -0.89 -2.70
C LEU A 232 -9.90 -0.42 -1.25
N PHE A 233 -9.69 -1.40 -0.35
CA PHE A 233 -9.46 -1.14 1.07
C PHE A 233 -10.55 -0.31 1.78
N ALA A 234 -11.81 -0.53 1.41
CA ALA A 234 -12.96 0.08 2.09
C ALA A 234 -12.94 -0.15 3.62
N THR A 235 -12.44 -1.31 4.05
CA THR A 235 -12.26 -1.66 5.47
C THR A 235 -10.77 -1.82 5.80
N LEU A 236 -10.21 -0.87 6.55
CA LEU A 236 -8.85 -0.97 7.11
C LEU A 236 -8.86 -1.40 8.60
N ASP A 237 -9.86 -0.93 9.34
CA ASP A 237 -10.05 -1.28 10.75
C ASP A 237 -10.98 -2.48 10.87
N THR A 238 -10.55 -3.53 11.59
CA THR A 238 -11.38 -4.71 11.85
C THR A 238 -12.65 -4.31 12.59
N THR A 239 -13.80 -4.49 11.97
CA THR A 239 -15.10 -4.23 12.61
C THR A 239 -15.62 -5.55 13.17
N VAL A 240 -15.94 -5.59 14.46
CA VAL A 240 -16.48 -6.79 15.12
C VAL A 240 -17.93 -6.52 15.52
N ARG A 241 -18.83 -7.43 15.13
CA ARG A 241 -20.26 -7.34 15.44
C ARG A 241 -20.77 -8.63 16.03
N LYS A 242 -21.74 -8.52 16.94
CA LYS A 242 -22.50 -9.68 17.40
C LYS A 242 -23.63 -9.96 16.41
N VAL A 243 -23.62 -11.15 15.84
CA VAL A 243 -24.65 -11.65 14.92
C VAL A 243 -25.37 -12.82 15.59
N ILE A 244 -26.66 -12.98 15.29
CA ILE A 244 -27.47 -14.11 15.79
C ILE A 244 -28.16 -14.73 14.58
N ILE A 245 -27.88 -16.01 14.33
CA ILE A 245 -28.55 -16.83 13.30
C ILE A 245 -29.16 -18.02 14.02
N ASP A 246 -30.45 -18.29 13.84
CA ASP A 246 -31.17 -19.42 14.43
C ASP A 246 -30.90 -19.63 15.93
N ASN A 247 -30.88 -18.52 16.70
CA ASN A 247 -30.56 -18.44 18.13
C ASN A 247 -29.11 -18.75 18.54
N LEU A 248 -28.17 -18.89 17.60
CA LEU A 248 -26.74 -19.02 17.88
C LEU A 248 -26.06 -17.63 17.79
N PRO A 249 -25.61 -17.05 18.91
CA PRO A 249 -24.86 -15.80 18.89
C PRO A 249 -23.37 -16.05 18.60
N PHE A 250 -22.81 -15.29 17.66
CA PHE A 250 -21.38 -15.29 17.37
C PHE A 250 -20.86 -13.88 17.08
N LEU A 251 -19.54 -13.70 17.16
CA LEU A 251 -18.86 -12.49 16.75
C LEU A 251 -18.45 -12.65 15.29
N LEU A 252 -18.91 -11.74 14.43
CA LEU A 252 -18.49 -11.64 13.04
C LEU A 252 -17.52 -10.47 12.89
N SER A 253 -16.32 -10.75 12.38
CA SER A 253 -15.26 -9.77 12.16
C SER A 253 -15.03 -9.57 10.66
N ASP A 254 -15.18 -8.33 10.17
CA ASP A 254 -14.76 -7.95 8.81
C ASP A 254 -13.28 -7.57 8.84
N THR A 255 -12.50 -8.15 7.93
CA THR A 255 -11.04 -8.02 7.88
C THR A 255 -10.61 -7.18 6.68
N VAL A 256 -9.36 -6.73 6.72
CA VAL A 256 -8.77 -6.03 5.58
C VAL A 256 -8.73 -6.97 4.38
N GLY A 257 -9.19 -6.48 3.23
CA GLY A 257 -9.09 -7.26 2.00
C GLY A 257 -7.65 -7.48 1.57
N PHE A 258 -7.35 -8.70 1.14
CA PHE A 258 -6.05 -9.02 0.57
C PHE A 258 -5.90 -8.44 -0.84
N ILE A 259 -4.67 -8.14 -1.21
CA ILE A 259 -4.31 -7.72 -2.56
C ILE A 259 -2.98 -8.36 -2.93
N ARG A 260 -2.73 -8.52 -4.23
CA ARG A 260 -1.43 -8.97 -4.74
C ARG A 260 -0.35 -7.92 -4.46
N LYS A 261 0.89 -8.40 -4.25
CA LYS A 261 2.06 -7.56 -3.94
C LYS A 261 1.79 -6.62 -2.75
N LEU A 262 1.11 -7.12 -1.71
CA LEU A 262 0.91 -6.35 -0.49
C LEU A 262 2.28 -6.04 0.14
N PRO A 263 2.56 -4.79 0.53
CA PRO A 263 3.87 -4.42 1.09
C PRO A 263 4.19 -5.22 2.35
N THR A 264 5.38 -5.80 2.44
CA THR A 264 5.82 -6.61 3.58
C THR A 264 5.82 -5.81 4.89
N GLU A 265 6.21 -4.54 4.83
CA GLU A 265 6.15 -3.61 5.97
C GLU A 265 4.74 -3.44 6.51
N LEU A 266 3.75 -3.56 5.62
CA LEU A 266 2.35 -3.46 5.99
C LEU A 266 1.80 -4.80 6.47
N VAL A 267 2.27 -5.95 5.95
CA VAL A 267 1.94 -7.29 6.48
C VAL A 267 2.36 -7.41 7.95
N GLU A 268 3.58 -6.97 8.29
CA GLU A 268 4.03 -6.98 9.69
C GLU A 268 3.13 -6.15 10.59
N SER A 269 2.68 -5.04 10.04
CA SER A 269 1.82 -4.08 10.71
C SER A 269 0.39 -4.63 10.86
N PHE A 270 -0.09 -5.37 9.86
CA PHE A 270 -1.36 -6.11 9.90
C PHE A 270 -1.31 -7.33 10.81
N LYS A 271 -0.18 -7.71 11.42
CA LYS A 271 -0.15 -8.81 12.40
C LYS A 271 -1.21 -8.64 13.49
N SER A 272 -1.40 -7.42 13.99
CA SER A 272 -2.41 -7.12 15.03
C SER A 272 -3.87 -7.26 14.54
N THR A 273 -4.14 -7.03 13.25
CA THR A 273 -5.45 -7.25 12.60
C THR A 273 -5.63 -8.70 12.14
N LEU A 274 -4.55 -9.36 11.73
CA LEU A 274 -4.49 -10.80 11.45
C LEU A 274 -4.59 -11.61 12.74
N ASP A 275 -4.27 -11.07 13.90
CA ASP A 275 -4.54 -11.73 15.18
C ASP A 275 -6.03 -12.04 15.35
N GLU A 276 -6.94 -11.20 14.83
CA GLU A 276 -8.38 -11.52 14.86
C GLU A 276 -8.71 -12.73 13.96
N VAL A 277 -8.00 -12.87 12.84
CA VAL A 277 -8.10 -14.04 11.95
C VAL A 277 -7.51 -15.28 12.62
N ARG A 278 -6.37 -15.14 13.30
CA ARG A 278 -5.69 -16.24 14.01
C ARG A 278 -6.45 -16.72 15.23
N GLU A 279 -7.15 -15.83 15.91
CA GLU A 279 -7.98 -16.15 17.07
C GLU A 279 -9.41 -16.57 16.70
N ALA A 280 -9.78 -16.49 15.42
CA ALA A 280 -11.09 -16.91 14.95
C ALA A 280 -11.25 -18.43 15.08
N ASP A 281 -12.43 -18.86 15.50
CA ASP A 281 -12.80 -20.27 15.54
C ASP A 281 -13.19 -20.78 14.13
N LEU A 282 -13.63 -19.87 13.26
CA LEU A 282 -14.00 -20.14 11.88
C LEU A 282 -13.56 -19.01 10.94
N LEU A 283 -12.95 -19.38 9.82
CA LEU A 283 -12.67 -18.47 8.71
C LEU A 283 -13.68 -18.69 7.59
N VAL A 284 -14.31 -17.62 7.14
CA VAL A 284 -15.20 -17.62 5.98
C VAL A 284 -14.50 -16.91 4.83
N HIS A 285 -14.02 -17.69 3.86
CA HIS A 285 -13.36 -17.17 2.68
C HIS A 285 -14.40 -16.76 1.63
N VAL A 286 -14.53 -15.46 1.38
CA VAL A 286 -15.39 -14.89 0.34
C VAL A 286 -14.59 -14.74 -0.95
N VAL A 287 -15.08 -15.32 -2.03
CA VAL A 287 -14.44 -15.32 -3.35
C VAL A 287 -15.42 -14.82 -4.40
N ASP A 288 -14.96 -13.94 -5.28
CA ASP A 288 -15.73 -13.48 -6.43
C ASP A 288 -15.45 -14.36 -7.66
N ILE A 289 -16.39 -15.25 -7.98
CA ILE A 289 -16.30 -16.16 -9.13
C ILE A 289 -16.43 -15.47 -10.49
N SER A 290 -16.86 -14.20 -10.53
CA SER A 290 -16.96 -13.44 -11.77
C SER A 290 -15.60 -12.93 -12.26
N HIS A 291 -14.60 -12.90 -11.36
CA HIS A 291 -13.25 -12.47 -11.69
C HIS A 291 -12.48 -13.57 -12.43
N PRO A 292 -11.89 -13.31 -13.62
CA PRO A 292 -11.19 -14.34 -14.41
C PRO A 292 -10.05 -15.06 -13.66
N THR A 293 -9.38 -14.35 -12.75
CA THR A 293 -8.27 -14.84 -11.92
C THR A 293 -8.66 -15.13 -10.48
N PHE A 294 -9.91 -15.53 -10.21
CA PHE A 294 -10.36 -15.86 -8.85
C PHE A 294 -9.51 -16.97 -8.20
N GLU A 295 -8.98 -17.92 -8.97
CA GLU A 295 -8.08 -18.97 -8.46
C GLU A 295 -6.77 -18.38 -7.92
N GLU A 296 -6.15 -17.44 -8.65
CA GLU A 296 -4.95 -16.73 -8.17
C GLU A 296 -5.25 -15.91 -6.91
N GLN A 297 -6.44 -15.29 -6.84
CA GLN A 297 -6.86 -14.56 -5.64
C GLN A 297 -7.00 -15.49 -4.42
N ILE A 298 -7.53 -16.71 -4.61
CA ILE A 298 -7.59 -17.73 -3.57
C ILE A 298 -6.18 -18.07 -3.10
N GLU A 299 -5.28 -18.39 -4.03
CA GLU A 299 -3.88 -18.73 -3.70
C GLU A 299 -3.16 -17.61 -2.94
N VAL A 300 -3.38 -16.35 -3.33
CA VAL A 300 -2.82 -15.18 -2.63
C VAL A 300 -3.31 -15.11 -1.19
N VAL A 301 -4.62 -15.32 -0.96
CA VAL A 301 -5.20 -15.30 0.38
C VAL A 301 -4.65 -16.47 1.20
N GLU A 302 -4.69 -17.69 0.67
CA GLU A 302 -4.21 -18.89 1.37
C GLU A 302 -2.73 -18.79 1.74
N ARG A 303 -1.88 -18.35 0.82
CA ARG A 303 -0.45 -18.13 1.09
C ARG A 303 -0.20 -17.08 2.17
N THR A 304 -1.07 -16.08 2.29
CA THR A 304 -0.92 -15.03 3.31
C THR A 304 -1.44 -15.49 4.67
N LEU A 305 -2.36 -16.46 4.69
CA LEU A 305 -2.94 -17.03 5.91
C LEU A 305 -2.13 -18.20 6.50
N ALA A 306 -1.38 -18.92 5.66
CA ALA A 306 -0.50 -20.03 6.04
C ALA A 306 0.70 -19.59 6.89
#